data_AF-A0A7S0EMH4-F1
#
_entry.id   AF-A0A7S0EMH4-F1
#
_cell.length_a   1.000
_cell.length_b   1.000
_cell.length_c   1.000
_cell.angle_alpha   90.00
_cell.angle_beta   90.00
_cell.angle_gamma   90.00
#
_symmetry.space_group_name_H-M   'P 1'
#
loop_
_entity.id
_entity.type
_entity.pdbx_description
1 polymer ?
#
loop_
_entity_poly.entity_id
_entity_poly.type
_entity_poly.pdbx_seq_one_letter_code
_entity_poly.pdbx_strand_id
1 'polypeptide(L)'
;NLVQPAVLTIGSTTAQTVNYVSATSINFLLPPGVGLQNYIQGVFAGEDGASSTYVNYDAPVLNSLSPWNAPTRGGSIITLTGLNFGPANAVTVTNVTVAQNLCTNIVSVVEHLKVSCSIPAGTGSDKAVGITVAQQSSSQARTFTYDSPAATLMLPNYGSTNSTTTVTVYGANFGLEAVSQIVTIGDSSCTPTTYTSDSSLSCIASPGLGASLTVSVQVLNLKGETKNLFSYYAPIITDASPRNAPAATSKTVTILGSHFGIYDSTGKARIDVSFCLSTSWISDSSLRCKSPLNVGQDKSVYLSIQGQYNVANTYFTYDLQYLTSLNPARAPTTASTAGSITLQGVNFGPTDSSASIRFGNTKAVQQRWTSDSQVLAVPPDG
;
A
#
# COMPACT_ATOMS: atom_id res chain seq x y z
N ASN A 1 16.89 36.43 -66.55
CA ASN A 1 16.56 35.47 -67.63
C ASN A 1 17.11 34.11 -67.24
N LEU A 2 16.22 33.16 -67.00
CA LEU A 2 16.57 31.79 -66.64
C LEU A 2 17.01 31.03 -67.92
N VAL A 3 18.06 30.21 -67.84
CA VAL A 3 18.64 29.44 -68.97
C VAL A 3 18.97 28.01 -68.51
N GLN A 4 18.83 26.99 -69.37
CA GLN A 4 19.18 25.59 -69.04
C GLN A 4 20.70 25.33 -69.17
N PRO A 5 21.31 24.46 -68.33
CA PRO A 5 20.72 23.75 -67.19
C PRO A 5 20.75 24.58 -65.90
N ALA A 6 19.65 24.57 -65.17
CA ALA A 6 19.52 25.25 -63.88
C ALA A 6 19.76 24.25 -62.74
N VAL A 7 20.76 24.49 -61.90
CA VAL A 7 20.87 23.78 -60.61
C VAL A 7 20.22 24.66 -59.55
N LEU A 8 19.21 24.13 -58.87
CA LEU A 8 18.51 24.84 -57.80
C LEU A 8 18.81 24.16 -56.46
N THR A 9 19.15 24.93 -55.44
CA THR A 9 19.32 24.45 -54.07
C THR A 9 18.39 25.20 -53.13
N ILE A 10 17.84 24.50 -52.14
CA ILE A 10 17.02 25.03 -51.06
C ILE A 10 17.78 24.75 -49.77
N GLY A 11 18.34 25.79 -49.17
CA GLY A 11 19.36 25.65 -48.12
C GLY A 11 20.56 24.87 -48.67
N SER A 12 20.88 23.73 -48.06
CA SER A 12 21.96 22.83 -48.50
C SER A 12 21.51 21.70 -49.44
N THR A 13 20.22 21.62 -49.79
CA THR A 13 19.66 20.47 -50.53
C THR A 13 19.34 20.84 -51.97
N THR A 14 19.85 20.06 -52.93
CA THR A 14 19.53 20.26 -54.36
C THR A 14 18.09 19.85 -54.65
N ALA A 15 17.35 20.74 -55.31
CA ALA A 15 15.99 20.46 -55.78
C ALA A 15 16.02 19.38 -56.86
N GLN A 16 15.02 18.50 -56.83
CA GLN A 16 14.80 17.52 -57.89
C GLN A 16 13.77 18.02 -58.89
N THR A 17 13.78 17.47 -60.10
CA THR A 17 12.77 17.74 -61.15
C THR A 17 12.61 19.24 -61.46
N VAL A 18 13.72 19.95 -61.62
CA VAL A 18 13.73 21.37 -61.98
C VAL A 18 13.32 21.52 -63.45
N ASN A 19 12.10 22.00 -63.67
CA ASN A 19 11.48 22.19 -64.98
C ASN A 19 11.45 23.66 -65.36
N TYR A 20 12.14 23.99 -66.44
CA TYR A 20 12.09 25.32 -67.02
C TYR A 20 10.72 25.58 -67.66
N VAL A 21 10.04 26.67 -67.26
CA VAL A 21 8.74 27.07 -67.81
C VAL A 21 8.88 28.25 -68.76
N SER A 22 9.63 29.27 -68.36
CA SER A 22 9.89 30.47 -69.17
C SER A 22 11.15 31.19 -68.69
N ALA A 23 11.52 32.27 -69.37
CA ALA A 23 12.65 33.12 -68.97
C ALA A 23 12.53 33.73 -67.56
N THR A 24 11.34 33.68 -66.96
CA THR A 24 11.01 34.23 -65.63
C THR A 24 10.42 33.21 -64.67
N SER A 25 10.24 31.94 -65.06
CA SER A 25 9.56 30.95 -64.23
C SER A 25 10.16 29.55 -64.38
N ILE A 26 10.30 28.86 -63.25
CA ILE A 26 10.74 27.47 -63.11
C ILE A 26 9.82 26.81 -62.09
N ASN A 27 9.43 25.56 -62.38
CA ASN A 27 8.73 24.70 -61.44
C ASN A 27 9.71 23.64 -60.93
N PHE A 28 9.69 23.36 -59.63
CA PHE A 28 10.51 22.30 -59.05
C PHE A 28 9.73 21.63 -57.91
N LEU A 29 10.11 20.40 -57.59
CA LEU A 29 9.62 19.74 -56.38
C LEU A 29 10.47 20.20 -55.21
N LEU A 30 9.82 20.76 -54.17
CA LEU A 30 10.51 21.12 -52.94
C LEU A 30 11.13 19.85 -52.34
N PRO A 31 12.45 19.78 -52.14
CA PRO A 31 13.08 18.60 -51.56
C PRO A 31 12.68 18.42 -50.08
N PRO A 32 12.81 17.21 -49.50
CA PRO A 32 12.67 17.04 -48.06
C PRO A 32 13.66 17.91 -47.30
N GLY A 33 13.17 18.65 -46.29
CA GLY A 33 14.01 19.55 -45.49
C GLY A 33 13.35 19.90 -44.16
N VAL A 34 14.00 20.79 -43.41
CA VAL A 34 13.55 21.26 -42.09
C VAL A 34 13.91 22.73 -41.89
N GLY A 35 13.34 23.34 -40.86
CA GLY A 35 13.72 24.67 -40.41
C GLY A 35 13.10 25.81 -41.20
N LEU A 36 13.47 27.02 -40.79
CA LEU A 36 13.02 28.28 -41.36
C LEU A 36 14.12 28.89 -42.22
N GLN A 37 13.75 29.82 -43.10
CA GLN A 37 14.67 30.63 -43.91
C GLN A 37 15.62 29.80 -44.78
N ASN A 38 15.12 28.71 -45.38
CA ASN A 38 15.90 27.95 -46.36
C ASN A 38 15.97 28.72 -47.68
N TYR A 39 17.06 29.47 -47.88
CA TYR A 39 17.27 30.28 -49.07
C TYR A 39 17.26 29.43 -50.34
N ILE A 40 16.61 29.95 -51.37
CA ILE A 40 16.62 29.36 -52.70
C ILE A 40 17.83 29.94 -53.44
N GLN A 41 18.76 29.10 -53.90
CA GLN A 41 19.88 29.54 -54.74
C GLN A 41 19.81 28.81 -56.08
N GLY A 42 20.02 29.54 -57.17
CA GLY A 42 19.96 28.98 -58.51
C GLY A 42 21.22 29.29 -59.28
N VAL A 43 21.85 28.28 -59.85
CA VAL A 43 22.95 28.43 -60.80
C VAL A 43 22.38 28.33 -62.21
N PHE A 44 22.42 29.42 -62.97
CA PHE A 44 21.89 29.50 -64.32
C PHE A 44 23.03 29.78 -65.29
N ALA A 45 23.25 28.90 -66.26
CA ALA A 45 24.35 29.03 -67.24
C ALA A 45 25.75 29.26 -66.61
N GLY A 46 25.99 28.71 -65.41
CA GLY A 46 27.27 28.83 -64.70
C GLY A 46 27.44 30.11 -63.89
N GLU A 47 26.43 30.98 -63.83
CA GLU A 47 26.41 32.15 -62.94
C GLU A 47 25.58 31.87 -61.69
N ASP A 48 26.14 32.19 -60.52
CA ASP A 48 25.45 32.10 -59.23
C ASP A 48 24.39 33.21 -59.14
N GLY A 49 23.12 32.81 -59.19
CA GLY A 49 21.98 33.66 -58.88
C GLY A 49 21.59 33.50 -57.41
N ALA A 50 22.02 34.44 -56.56
CA ALA A 50 21.50 34.53 -55.20
C ALA A 50 20.06 35.06 -55.23
N SER A 51 19.09 34.26 -54.75
CA SER A 51 17.73 34.76 -54.50
C SER A 51 17.62 35.28 -53.07
N SER A 52 16.88 36.38 -52.88
CA SER A 52 16.46 36.85 -51.55
C SER A 52 15.25 36.08 -50.99
N THR A 53 14.73 35.10 -51.74
CA THR A 53 13.55 34.31 -51.37
C THR A 53 13.96 33.05 -50.61
N TYR A 54 13.12 32.64 -49.65
CA TYR A 54 13.34 31.46 -48.83
C TYR A 54 12.06 30.63 -48.70
N VAL A 55 12.23 29.37 -48.32
CA VAL A 55 11.16 28.45 -47.96
C VAL A 55 11.21 28.13 -46.46
N ASN A 56 10.05 28.08 -45.83
CA ASN A 56 9.88 27.62 -44.47
C ASN A 56 9.21 26.24 -44.49
N TYR A 57 9.79 25.27 -43.80
CA TYR A 57 9.12 24.00 -43.54
C TYR A 57 8.26 24.11 -42.29
N ASP A 58 7.15 23.39 -42.27
CA ASP A 58 6.26 23.33 -41.11
C ASP A 58 6.98 22.85 -39.84
N ALA A 59 6.56 23.38 -38.70
CA ALA A 59 7.03 22.94 -37.39
C ALA A 59 6.68 21.46 -37.13
N PRO A 60 7.44 20.75 -36.27
CA PRO A 60 7.12 19.38 -35.88
C PRO A 60 5.78 19.29 -35.15
N VAL A 61 5.05 18.20 -35.36
CA VAL A 61 3.80 17.92 -34.63
C VAL A 61 3.97 16.62 -33.86
N LEU A 62 3.82 16.68 -32.53
CA LEU A 62 3.92 15.49 -31.67
C LEU A 62 2.53 14.87 -31.42
N ASN A 63 2.27 13.73 -32.05
CA ASN A 63 0.97 13.06 -31.97
C ASN A 63 0.88 12.11 -30.77
N SER A 64 1.92 11.33 -30.54
CA SER A 64 1.96 10.36 -29.44
C SER A 64 3.37 10.05 -28.98
N LEU A 65 3.47 9.43 -27.81
CA LEU A 65 4.70 8.90 -27.25
C LEU A 65 4.45 7.51 -26.67
N SER A 66 5.48 6.65 -26.65
CA SER A 66 5.41 5.33 -26.03
C SER A 66 6.81 4.85 -25.59
N PRO A 67 6.99 4.39 -24.34
CA PRO A 67 5.99 4.35 -23.27
C PRO A 67 5.64 5.76 -22.74
N TRP A 68 4.56 5.87 -21.98
CA TRP A 68 4.11 7.11 -21.32
C TRP A 68 4.66 7.30 -19.90
N ASN A 69 5.48 6.34 -19.46
CA ASN A 69 6.13 6.32 -18.16
C ASN A 69 7.48 5.60 -18.20
N ALA A 70 8.32 5.84 -17.20
CA ALA A 70 9.57 5.11 -16.97
C ALA A 70 10.08 5.28 -15.52
N PRO A 71 11.04 4.45 -15.09
CA PRO A 71 11.68 4.58 -13.79
C PRO A 71 12.38 5.93 -13.60
N THR A 72 12.49 6.38 -12.35
CA THR A 72 13.08 7.70 -12.02
C THR A 72 14.56 7.83 -12.40
N ARG A 73 15.29 6.73 -12.51
CA ARG A 73 16.68 6.71 -12.99
C ARG A 73 16.84 7.12 -14.45
N GLY A 74 15.76 7.12 -15.25
CA GLY A 74 15.83 7.34 -16.68
C GLY A 74 16.46 6.14 -17.41
N GLY A 75 17.01 6.40 -18.60
CA GLY A 75 17.67 5.41 -19.46
C GLY A 75 16.72 4.54 -20.29
N SER A 76 15.42 4.52 -19.98
CA SER A 76 14.41 3.87 -20.81
C SER A 76 14.28 4.58 -22.16
N ILE A 77 13.97 3.83 -23.21
CA ILE A 77 13.78 4.40 -24.55
C ILE A 77 12.33 4.84 -24.74
N ILE A 78 12.13 6.12 -25.04
CA ILE A 78 10.84 6.65 -25.48
C ILE A 78 10.83 6.82 -26.99
N THR A 79 9.74 6.40 -27.63
CA THR A 79 9.47 6.61 -29.06
C THR A 79 8.39 7.65 -29.22
N LEU A 80 8.73 8.74 -29.89
CA LEU A 80 7.83 9.81 -30.29
C LEU A 80 7.30 9.53 -31.70
N THR A 81 6.00 9.66 -31.90
CA THR A 81 5.36 9.56 -33.22
C THR A 81 4.66 10.87 -33.56
N GLY A 82 4.84 11.34 -34.78
CA GLY A 82 4.41 12.66 -35.18
C GLY A 82 4.53 12.92 -36.67
N LEU A 83 4.65 14.20 -37.01
CA LEU A 83 4.88 14.71 -38.36
C LEU A 83 6.04 15.71 -38.34
N ASN A 84 6.67 15.88 -39.51
CA ASN A 84 7.72 16.87 -39.76
C ASN A 84 8.97 16.71 -38.86
N PHE A 85 9.35 15.48 -38.49
CA PHE A 85 10.57 15.20 -37.71
C PHE A 85 11.88 15.25 -38.52
N GLY A 86 11.76 15.45 -39.83
CA GLY A 86 12.89 15.54 -40.77
C GLY A 86 13.40 14.18 -41.30
N PRO A 87 14.28 14.21 -42.32
CA PRO A 87 14.85 13.01 -42.95
C PRO A 87 15.85 12.25 -42.05
N ALA A 88 16.17 10.98 -42.37
CA ALA A 88 16.89 10.04 -41.49
C ALA A 88 18.33 10.43 -41.10
N ASN A 89 18.98 11.30 -41.88
CA ASN A 89 20.43 11.53 -41.79
C ASN A 89 20.82 13.00 -41.60
N ALA A 90 19.86 13.90 -41.53
CA ALA A 90 20.18 15.28 -41.21
C ALA A 90 20.11 15.45 -39.68
N VAL A 91 21.00 16.28 -39.13
CA VAL A 91 20.97 16.74 -37.73
C VAL A 91 19.74 17.62 -37.53
N THR A 92 18.55 17.03 -37.67
CA THR A 92 17.27 17.74 -37.81
C THR A 92 16.64 17.96 -36.47
N VAL A 93 16.56 16.90 -35.67
CA VAL A 93 16.10 16.96 -34.29
C VAL A 93 17.24 17.50 -33.45
N THR A 94 17.15 18.78 -33.09
CA THR A 94 18.16 19.42 -32.26
C THR A 94 18.01 18.94 -30.81
N ASN A 95 16.78 18.91 -30.32
CA ASN A 95 16.51 18.62 -28.91
C ASN A 95 15.20 17.83 -28.78
N VAL A 96 15.21 16.81 -27.91
CA VAL A 96 14.00 16.25 -27.31
C VAL A 96 14.09 16.51 -25.81
N THR A 97 13.00 16.98 -25.19
CA THR A 97 12.98 17.26 -23.76
C THR A 97 11.88 16.47 -23.06
N VAL A 98 12.16 16.06 -21.82
CA VAL A 98 11.16 15.60 -20.85
C VAL A 98 11.20 16.60 -19.70
N ALA A 99 10.15 17.42 -19.59
CA ALA A 99 10.15 18.70 -18.88
C ALA A 99 11.29 19.60 -19.37
N GLN A 100 12.26 19.90 -18.51
CA GLN A 100 13.41 20.75 -18.83
C GLN A 100 14.69 19.95 -19.16
N ASN A 101 14.66 18.63 -18.99
CA ASN A 101 15.83 17.78 -19.16
C ASN A 101 15.90 17.24 -20.58
N LEU A 102 17.11 17.23 -21.16
CA LEU A 102 17.35 16.73 -22.51
C LEU A 102 17.41 15.21 -22.54
N CYS A 103 16.70 14.64 -23.50
CA CYS A 103 16.86 13.26 -23.91
C CYS A 103 18.24 13.04 -24.52
N THR A 104 18.84 11.86 -24.31
CA THR A 104 20.11 11.47 -24.94
C THR A 104 19.87 10.41 -26.02
N ASN A 105 20.88 10.11 -26.85
CA ASN A 105 20.80 9.08 -27.89
C ASN A 105 19.58 9.25 -28.81
N ILE A 106 19.36 10.46 -29.33
CA ILE A 106 18.26 10.75 -30.26
C ILE A 106 18.54 10.03 -31.58
N VAL A 107 17.59 9.22 -32.03
CA VAL A 107 17.67 8.42 -33.26
C VAL A 107 16.41 8.63 -34.08
N SER A 108 16.56 8.94 -35.37
CA SER A 108 15.46 8.90 -36.33
C SER A 108 15.13 7.44 -36.65
N VAL A 109 13.90 7.01 -36.34
CA VAL A 109 13.45 5.62 -36.52
C VAL A 109 12.72 5.46 -37.83
N VAL A 110 11.85 6.43 -38.14
CA VAL A 110 11.12 6.53 -39.41
C VAL A 110 11.16 7.99 -39.81
N GLU A 111 11.68 8.26 -41.02
CA GLU A 111 11.79 9.61 -41.56
C GLU A 111 10.48 10.37 -41.42
N HIS A 112 10.58 11.62 -40.97
CA HIS A 112 9.48 12.54 -40.71
C HIS A 112 8.47 12.11 -39.64
N LEU A 113 8.43 10.83 -39.24
CA LEU A 113 7.32 10.26 -38.48
C LEU A 113 7.69 9.76 -37.08
N LYS A 114 8.89 9.24 -36.87
CA LYS A 114 9.28 8.63 -35.59
C LYS A 114 10.70 8.93 -35.18
N VAL A 115 10.85 9.33 -33.92
CA VAL A 115 12.14 9.59 -33.27
C VAL A 115 12.15 8.85 -31.94
N SER A 116 13.25 8.20 -31.60
CA SER A 116 13.45 7.60 -30.27
C SER A 116 14.58 8.29 -29.52
N CYS A 117 14.49 8.36 -28.20
CA CYS A 117 15.57 8.84 -27.35
C CYS A 117 15.58 8.14 -25.98
N SER A 118 16.71 8.22 -25.29
CA SER A 118 16.87 7.78 -23.90
C SER A 118 16.34 8.85 -22.95
N ILE A 119 15.32 8.49 -22.16
CA ILE A 119 14.67 9.36 -21.19
C ILE A 119 15.70 9.78 -20.12
N PRO A 120 15.81 11.08 -19.80
CA PRO A 120 16.69 11.54 -18.72
C PRO A 120 16.19 11.05 -17.36
N ALA A 121 17.04 11.14 -16.35
CA ALA A 121 16.61 10.89 -14.98
C ALA A 121 15.65 12.01 -14.50
N GLY A 122 14.63 11.67 -13.71
CA GLY A 122 13.66 12.64 -13.20
C GLY A 122 12.59 12.04 -12.28
N THR A 123 11.68 12.87 -11.79
CA THR A 123 10.63 12.49 -10.82
C THR A 123 9.32 13.24 -11.05
N GLY A 124 8.20 12.67 -10.59
CA GLY A 124 6.87 13.28 -10.62
C GLY A 124 6.08 13.01 -11.91
N SER A 125 4.82 13.41 -11.92
CA SER A 125 3.92 13.26 -13.08
C SER A 125 3.84 14.50 -13.97
N ASP A 126 3.13 14.36 -15.08
CA ASP A 126 2.69 15.44 -15.96
C ASP A 126 3.83 16.28 -16.55
N LYS A 127 4.94 15.61 -16.87
CA LYS A 127 6.10 16.22 -17.52
C LYS A 127 5.79 16.44 -18.99
N ALA A 128 5.87 17.70 -19.41
CA ALA A 128 5.72 18.07 -20.82
C ALA A 128 6.88 17.50 -21.64
N VAL A 129 6.57 16.74 -22.67
CA VAL A 129 7.51 16.22 -23.66
C VAL A 129 7.40 17.07 -24.91
N GLY A 130 8.54 17.61 -25.32
CA GLY A 130 8.67 18.44 -26.51
C GLY A 130 9.74 17.90 -27.45
N ILE A 131 9.55 18.16 -28.74
CA ILE A 131 10.56 17.92 -29.77
C ILE A 131 10.83 19.22 -30.51
N THR A 132 12.11 19.54 -30.71
CA THR A 132 12.56 20.69 -31.48
C THR A 132 13.34 20.19 -32.69
N VAL A 133 12.92 20.66 -33.86
CA VAL A 133 13.51 20.31 -35.16
C VAL A 133 13.97 21.59 -35.83
N ALA A 134 15.28 21.75 -36.04
CA ALA A 134 15.90 22.93 -36.65
C ALA A 134 15.35 24.25 -36.09
N GLN A 135 15.39 24.40 -34.76
CA GLN A 135 14.88 25.56 -34.01
C GLN A 135 13.36 25.76 -34.01
N GLN A 136 12.60 24.84 -34.59
CA GLN A 136 11.14 24.84 -34.53
C GLN A 136 10.66 23.86 -33.46
N SER A 137 10.02 24.37 -32.41
CA SER A 137 9.44 23.54 -31.35
C SER A 137 8.07 22.97 -31.75
N SER A 138 7.75 21.79 -31.24
CA SER A 138 6.45 21.17 -31.50
C SER A 138 5.29 21.98 -30.97
N SER A 139 4.21 22.07 -31.76
CA SER A 139 3.02 22.89 -31.45
C SER A 139 2.22 22.41 -30.23
N GLN A 140 2.34 21.14 -29.85
CA GLN A 140 1.69 20.55 -28.68
C GLN A 140 2.67 19.67 -27.92
N ALA A 141 2.78 19.87 -26.61
CA ALA A 141 3.50 18.96 -25.73
C ALA A 141 2.61 17.76 -25.37
N ARG A 142 3.23 16.60 -25.17
CA ARG A 142 2.57 15.43 -24.60
C ARG A 142 2.99 15.26 -23.15
N THR A 143 2.17 14.62 -22.34
CA THR A 143 2.51 14.37 -20.93
C THR A 143 3.22 13.04 -20.77
N PHE A 144 4.19 13.02 -19.86
CA PHE A 144 4.96 11.86 -19.46
C PHE A 144 5.06 11.83 -17.95
N THR A 145 4.97 10.65 -17.34
CA THR A 145 4.95 10.49 -15.89
C THR A 145 6.01 9.49 -15.47
N TYR A 146 6.92 9.87 -14.57
CA TYR A 146 7.82 8.87 -13.99
C TYR A 146 7.03 7.88 -13.11
N ASP A 147 7.52 6.66 -13.00
CA ASP A 147 6.85 5.61 -12.24
C ASP A 147 6.64 6.01 -10.78
N SER A 148 5.48 5.63 -10.22
CA SER A 148 5.21 5.80 -8.79
C SER A 148 6.24 5.04 -7.94
N PRO A 149 6.54 5.54 -6.73
CA PRO A 149 7.40 4.82 -5.79
C PRO A 149 6.80 3.45 -5.45
N ALA A 150 7.63 2.42 -5.36
CA ALA A 150 7.18 1.07 -5.05
C ALA A 150 8.01 0.52 -3.88
N ALA A 151 7.41 0.43 -2.70
CA ALA A 151 8.04 -0.24 -1.56
C ALA A 151 7.95 -1.75 -1.72
N THR A 152 9.01 -2.46 -1.37
CA THR A 152 9.11 -3.92 -1.53
C THR A 152 9.48 -4.63 -0.23
N LEU A 153 10.20 -3.94 0.65
CA LEU A 153 10.68 -4.48 1.91
C LEU A 153 10.83 -3.34 2.93
N MET A 154 10.55 -3.64 4.20
CA MET A 154 10.83 -2.74 5.33
C MET A 154 11.60 -3.52 6.39
N LEU A 155 12.70 -2.96 6.90
CA LEU A 155 13.55 -3.59 7.92
C LEU A 155 13.82 -2.63 9.10
N PRO A 156 13.54 -3.03 10.34
CA PRO A 156 12.76 -4.22 10.71
C PRO A 156 11.33 -4.14 10.16
N ASN A 157 10.71 -5.29 9.92
CA ASN A 157 9.30 -5.40 9.52
C ASN A 157 8.34 -5.45 10.72
N TYR A 158 8.88 -5.27 11.94
CA TYR A 158 8.12 -5.17 13.17
C TYR A 158 8.49 -3.92 13.97
N GLY A 159 7.49 -3.31 14.62
CA GLY A 159 7.63 -2.14 15.47
C GLY A 159 7.15 -2.34 16.90
N SER A 160 7.70 -1.53 17.81
CA SER A 160 7.21 -1.41 19.18
C SER A 160 5.86 -0.70 19.25
N THR A 161 4.99 -1.15 20.15
CA THR A 161 3.70 -0.50 20.38
C THR A 161 3.78 0.72 21.30
N ASN A 162 4.88 0.92 22.02
CA ASN A 162 5.04 1.97 23.04
C ASN A 162 6.30 2.83 22.86
N SER A 163 7.15 2.51 21.89
CA SER A 163 8.35 3.27 21.55
C SER A 163 8.47 3.39 20.04
N THR A 164 9.29 4.34 19.60
CA THR A 164 9.56 4.51 18.18
C THR A 164 10.46 3.39 17.64
N THR A 165 10.36 3.10 16.35
CA THR A 165 11.22 2.13 15.67
C THR A 165 11.83 2.76 14.43
N THR A 166 13.16 2.83 14.36
CA THR A 166 13.84 3.22 13.12
C THR A 166 13.74 2.09 12.11
N VAL A 167 13.20 2.39 10.94
CA VAL A 167 13.00 1.43 9.85
C VAL A 167 13.65 1.95 8.57
N THR A 168 14.16 1.02 7.77
CA THR A 168 14.61 1.27 6.40
C THR A 168 13.61 0.66 5.43
N VAL A 169 13.11 1.47 4.50
CA VAL A 169 12.21 1.09 3.42
C VAL A 169 13.04 0.90 2.16
N TYR A 170 12.96 -0.29 1.57
CA TYR A 170 13.59 -0.61 0.29
C TYR A 170 12.55 -0.69 -0.82
N GLY A 171 12.92 -0.26 -2.00
CA GLY A 171 12.00 -0.21 -3.13
C GLY A 171 12.63 0.36 -4.40
N ALA A 172 11.78 0.92 -5.24
CA ALA A 172 12.17 1.60 -6.46
C ALA A 172 11.45 2.94 -6.59
N ASN A 173 12.00 3.81 -7.43
CA ASN A 173 11.39 5.10 -7.81
C ASN A 173 11.19 6.08 -6.63
N PHE A 174 12.09 6.08 -5.65
CA PHE A 174 12.04 7.00 -4.51
C PHE A 174 12.57 8.41 -4.83
N GLY A 175 12.85 8.66 -6.11
CA GLY A 175 13.44 9.89 -6.61
C GLY A 175 14.97 9.86 -6.59
N LEU A 176 15.60 10.90 -7.13
CA LEU A 176 17.07 10.95 -7.30
C LEU A 176 17.78 11.78 -6.23
N GLU A 177 17.00 12.55 -5.49
CA GLU A 177 17.46 13.51 -4.50
C GLU A 177 16.36 13.68 -3.44
N ALA A 178 16.70 14.36 -2.34
CA ALA A 178 15.75 14.62 -1.26
C ALA A 178 14.73 15.70 -1.67
N VAL A 179 13.58 15.26 -2.20
CA VAL A 179 12.51 16.14 -2.76
C VAL A 179 11.19 15.99 -2.00
N SER A 180 11.29 15.80 -0.67
CA SER A 180 10.17 15.58 0.25
C SER A 180 9.49 14.21 0.12
N GLN A 181 10.28 13.14 0.21
CA GLN A 181 9.73 11.79 0.39
C GLN A 181 9.00 11.67 1.72
N ILE A 182 7.81 11.09 1.69
CA ILE A 182 6.98 10.85 2.87
C ILE A 182 6.67 9.37 2.94
N VAL A 183 6.96 8.74 4.08
CA VAL A 183 6.54 7.37 4.38
C VAL A 183 5.42 7.39 5.40
N THR A 184 4.35 6.63 5.16
CA THR A 184 3.27 6.39 6.12
C THR A 184 3.09 4.89 6.35
N ILE A 185 2.76 4.50 7.57
CA ILE A 185 2.51 3.13 8.01
C ILE A 185 1.10 3.08 8.58
N GLY A 186 0.18 2.42 7.87
CA GLY A 186 -1.25 2.59 8.11
C GLY A 186 -1.64 4.06 8.02
N ASP A 187 -2.28 4.56 9.06
CA ASP A 187 -2.69 5.98 9.17
C ASP A 187 -1.64 6.86 9.85
N SER A 188 -0.49 6.30 10.26
CA SER A 188 0.54 7.01 11.01
C SER A 188 1.71 7.44 10.11
N SER A 189 2.19 8.66 10.31
CA SER A 189 3.39 9.15 9.63
C SER A 189 4.65 8.51 10.19
N CYS A 190 5.59 8.15 9.31
CA CYS A 190 6.93 7.69 9.66
C CYS A 190 7.90 8.86 9.57
N THR A 191 8.15 9.53 10.71
CA THR A 191 8.80 10.85 10.74
C THR A 191 9.92 10.95 11.77
N PRO A 192 11.09 11.53 11.42
CA PRO A 192 11.44 12.07 10.11
C PRO A 192 11.61 10.96 9.06
N THR A 193 11.30 11.25 7.79
CA THR A 193 11.70 10.43 6.64
C THR A 193 12.96 11.04 6.04
N THR A 194 13.97 10.21 5.79
CA THR A 194 15.28 10.60 5.27
C THR A 194 15.57 9.83 4.00
N TYR A 195 15.82 10.57 2.92
CA TYR A 195 16.28 10.01 1.66
C TYR A 195 17.69 9.46 1.79
N THR A 196 17.90 8.22 1.37
CA THR A 196 19.24 7.58 1.34
C THR A 196 19.68 7.29 -0.09
N SER A 197 18.77 6.77 -0.92
CA SER A 197 18.98 6.55 -2.35
C SER A 197 17.63 6.43 -3.05
N ASP A 198 17.63 6.33 -4.37
CA ASP A 198 16.45 6.14 -5.20
C ASP A 198 15.71 4.80 -4.97
N SER A 199 16.33 3.90 -4.19
CA SER A 199 15.78 2.62 -3.76
C SER A 199 15.73 2.45 -2.24
N SER A 200 16.09 3.46 -1.44
CA SER A 200 16.11 3.36 0.02
C SER A 200 15.76 4.65 0.75
N LEU A 201 14.84 4.55 1.71
CA LEU A 201 14.47 5.59 2.66
C LEU A 201 14.68 5.07 4.09
N SER A 202 15.15 5.92 4.99
CA SER A 202 15.12 5.65 6.43
C SER A 202 14.02 6.50 7.07
N CYS A 203 13.24 5.95 7.99
CA CYS A 203 12.26 6.73 8.73
C CYS A 203 12.04 6.20 10.15
N ILE A 204 11.42 7.01 11.01
CA ILE A 204 11.08 6.62 12.37
C ILE A 204 9.58 6.34 12.47
N ALA A 205 9.22 5.06 12.62
CA ALA A 205 7.86 4.63 12.87
C ALA A 205 7.45 5.06 14.29
N SER A 206 6.32 5.74 14.39
CA SER A 206 5.71 6.08 15.69
C SER A 206 5.19 4.82 16.40
N PRO A 207 4.98 4.85 17.73
CA PRO A 207 4.33 3.73 18.40
C PRO A 207 2.91 3.53 17.84
N GLY A 208 2.49 2.28 17.67
CA GLY A 208 1.19 1.97 17.08
C GLY A 208 0.70 0.56 17.35
N LEU A 209 -0.35 0.17 16.64
CA LEU A 209 -1.01 -1.13 16.74
C LEU A 209 -1.39 -1.65 15.36
N GLY A 210 -1.69 -2.95 15.28
CA GLY A 210 -2.16 -3.61 14.06
C GLY A 210 -1.08 -4.41 13.34
N ALA A 211 -1.54 -5.37 12.53
CA ALA A 211 -0.69 -6.26 11.75
C ALA A 211 -0.93 -6.04 10.27
N SER A 212 0.08 -6.39 9.45
CA SER A 212 -0.01 -6.36 7.99
C SER A 212 -0.43 -4.99 7.44
N LEU A 213 0.12 -3.93 8.04
CA LEU A 213 -0.24 -2.55 7.72
C LEU A 213 0.20 -2.18 6.30
N THR A 214 -0.59 -1.32 5.66
CA THR A 214 -0.23 -0.70 4.38
C THR A 214 0.90 0.29 4.63
N VAL A 215 2.01 0.13 3.91
CA VAL A 215 3.08 1.11 3.82
C VAL A 215 2.85 1.92 2.55
N SER A 216 2.83 3.24 2.70
CA SER A 216 2.72 4.18 1.58
C SER A 216 4.01 4.98 1.48
N VAL A 217 4.53 5.10 0.27
CA VAL A 217 5.63 6.02 -0.05
C VAL A 217 5.07 7.05 -1.02
N GLN A 218 5.26 8.32 -0.70
CA GLN A 218 4.92 9.44 -1.56
C GLN A 218 6.19 10.18 -1.95
N VAL A 219 6.33 10.45 -3.23
CA VAL A 219 7.39 11.27 -3.82
C VAL A 219 6.71 12.36 -4.64
N LEU A 220 6.81 13.61 -4.20
CA LEU A 220 6.06 14.73 -4.78
C LEU A 220 4.55 14.42 -4.82
N ASN A 221 3.97 14.36 -6.02
CA ASN A 221 2.55 14.10 -6.26
C ASN A 221 2.25 12.64 -6.65
N LEU A 222 3.25 11.76 -6.65
CA LEU A 222 3.07 10.34 -6.91
C LEU A 222 3.10 9.55 -5.59
N LYS A 223 2.17 8.60 -5.46
CA LYS A 223 2.03 7.74 -4.29
C LYS A 223 2.01 6.28 -4.72
N GLY A 224 2.70 5.43 -3.98
CA GLY A 224 2.58 3.99 -4.09
C GLY A 224 2.31 3.35 -2.74
N GLU A 225 1.53 2.29 -2.76
CA GLU A 225 1.04 1.60 -1.57
C GLU A 225 1.37 0.12 -1.65
N THR A 226 1.79 -0.46 -0.53
CA THR A 226 2.11 -1.89 -0.44
C THR A 226 1.64 -2.43 0.90
N LYS A 227 0.83 -3.48 0.87
CA LYS A 227 0.32 -4.15 2.08
C LYS A 227 1.36 -5.12 2.63
N ASN A 228 1.18 -5.50 3.90
CA ASN A 228 1.92 -6.60 4.53
C ASN A 228 3.44 -6.36 4.69
N LEU A 229 3.92 -5.11 4.64
CA LEU A 229 5.36 -4.82 4.83
C LEU A 229 5.74 -4.57 6.29
N PHE A 230 4.77 -4.18 7.14
CA PHE A 230 5.04 -3.83 8.53
C PHE A 230 3.92 -4.25 9.47
N SER A 231 4.27 -4.66 10.69
CA SER A 231 3.32 -4.95 11.78
C SER A 231 3.86 -4.43 13.09
N TYR A 232 3.01 -4.10 14.05
CA TYR A 232 3.46 -3.95 15.43
C TYR A 232 3.48 -5.31 16.13
N TYR A 233 4.26 -5.45 17.21
CA TYR A 233 4.28 -6.69 17.99
C TYR A 233 2.89 -7.04 18.53
N ALA A 234 2.59 -8.34 18.54
CA ALA A 234 1.36 -8.88 19.10
C ALA A 234 1.33 -8.69 20.63
N PRO A 235 0.12 -8.55 21.23
CA PRO A 235 -0.01 -8.52 22.69
C PRO A 235 0.59 -9.79 23.30
N ILE A 236 1.18 -9.69 24.47
CA ILE A 236 1.65 -10.84 25.25
C ILE A 236 0.98 -10.77 26.60
N ILE A 237 0.25 -11.81 26.99
CA ILE A 237 -0.30 -11.90 28.34
C ILE A 237 0.73 -12.59 29.23
N THR A 238 1.04 -12.00 30.38
CA THR A 238 1.94 -12.56 31.39
C THR A 238 1.18 -13.03 32.63
N ASP A 239 0.08 -12.36 33.00
CA ASP A 239 -0.75 -12.72 34.14
C ASP A 239 -2.19 -12.21 34.04
N ALA A 240 -3.08 -12.76 34.86
CA ALA A 240 -4.42 -12.23 35.09
C ALA A 240 -4.72 -12.21 36.59
N SER A 241 -4.85 -11.02 37.18
CA SER A 241 -4.96 -10.85 38.62
C SER A 241 -6.22 -10.08 39.03
N PRO A 242 -7.02 -10.58 39.98
CA PRO A 242 -6.85 -11.87 40.66
C PRO A 242 -7.16 -13.06 39.74
N ARG A 243 -6.50 -14.21 39.94
CA ARG A 243 -6.68 -15.46 39.15
C ARG A 243 -7.99 -16.22 39.45
N ASN A 244 -8.92 -15.58 40.14
CA ASN A 244 -10.17 -16.19 40.57
C ASN A 244 -11.34 -15.19 40.54
N ALA A 245 -12.52 -15.66 40.09
CA ALA A 245 -13.78 -14.92 40.14
C ALA A 245 -14.97 -15.78 40.63
N PRO A 246 -16.03 -15.15 41.16
CA PRO A 246 -17.27 -15.84 41.50
C PRO A 246 -17.95 -16.44 40.25
N ALA A 247 -18.64 -17.57 40.43
CA ALA A 247 -19.28 -18.24 39.30
C ALA A 247 -20.50 -17.49 38.74
N ALA A 248 -21.32 -16.91 39.62
CA ALA A 248 -22.59 -16.28 39.27
C ALA A 248 -22.53 -14.74 39.19
N THR A 249 -21.42 -14.12 39.59
CA THR A 249 -21.22 -12.68 39.49
C THR A 249 -19.88 -12.35 38.87
N SER A 250 -19.78 -11.19 38.23
CA SER A 250 -18.55 -10.77 37.59
C SER A 250 -17.56 -10.17 38.60
N LYS A 251 -16.27 -10.38 38.36
CA LYS A 251 -15.19 -9.69 39.07
C LYS A 251 -14.34 -8.90 38.08
N THR A 252 -13.82 -7.77 38.50
CA THR A 252 -12.81 -7.05 37.73
C THR A 252 -11.47 -7.77 37.86
N VAL A 253 -10.96 -8.25 36.73
CA VAL A 253 -9.67 -8.92 36.59
C VAL A 253 -8.76 -8.01 35.77
N THR A 254 -7.57 -7.71 36.28
CA THR A 254 -6.54 -6.99 35.54
C THR A 254 -5.71 -8.02 34.77
N ILE A 255 -5.75 -7.94 33.45
CA ILE A 255 -4.85 -8.70 32.57
C ILE A 255 -3.57 -7.90 32.44
N LEU A 256 -2.45 -8.55 32.74
CA LEU A 256 -1.10 -7.98 32.72
C LEU A 256 -0.32 -8.58 31.55
N GLY A 257 0.59 -7.79 30.98
CA GLY A 257 1.30 -8.19 29.78
C GLY A 257 2.20 -7.11 29.20
N SER A 258 2.42 -7.22 27.89
CA SER A 258 3.10 -6.21 27.07
C SER A 258 2.45 -6.10 25.70
N HIS A 259 2.76 -5.01 25.01
CA HIS A 259 2.27 -4.70 23.66
C HIS A 259 0.76 -4.46 23.55
N PHE A 260 0.15 -3.85 24.57
CA PHE A 260 -1.29 -3.52 24.56
C PHE A 260 -1.60 -2.18 23.89
N GLY A 261 -0.56 -1.46 23.43
CA GLY A 261 -0.68 -0.17 22.75
C GLY A 261 -0.68 1.04 23.66
N ILE A 262 -0.47 2.21 23.07
CA ILE A 262 -0.41 3.52 23.76
C ILE A 262 -1.75 4.26 23.82
N TYR A 263 -2.81 3.70 23.24
CA TYR A 263 -4.15 4.26 23.27
C TYR A 263 -5.17 3.13 23.43
N ASP A 264 -6.37 3.50 23.90
CA ASP A 264 -7.46 2.56 24.08
C ASP A 264 -8.03 2.09 22.73
N SER A 265 -7.60 0.91 22.29
CA SER A 265 -8.20 0.19 21.15
C SER A 265 -9.31 -0.78 21.61
N THR A 266 -9.64 -0.77 22.91
CA THR A 266 -10.58 -1.66 23.63
C THR A 266 -10.38 -3.13 23.29
N GLY A 267 -9.17 -3.62 23.59
CA GLY A 267 -8.78 -5.02 23.39
C GLY A 267 -9.86 -6.00 23.84
N LYS A 268 -10.07 -7.05 23.05
CA LYS A 268 -11.09 -8.07 23.30
C LYS A 268 -10.48 -9.21 24.10
N ALA A 269 -10.81 -9.27 25.38
CA ALA A 269 -10.38 -10.35 26.26
C ALA A 269 -11.46 -11.42 26.42
N ARG A 270 -11.02 -12.68 26.58
CA ARG A 270 -11.88 -13.82 26.93
C ARG A 270 -11.20 -14.69 27.99
N ILE A 271 -12.01 -15.29 28.84
CA ILE A 271 -11.62 -16.35 29.76
C ILE A 271 -12.21 -17.64 29.19
N ASP A 272 -11.34 -18.54 28.78
CA ASP A 272 -11.69 -19.73 27.99
C ASP A 272 -12.46 -19.36 26.72
N VAL A 273 -13.68 -19.87 26.56
CA VAL A 273 -14.56 -19.59 25.41
C VAL A 273 -15.42 -18.33 25.58
N SER A 274 -15.47 -17.74 26.77
CA SER A 274 -16.40 -16.66 27.09
C SER A 274 -15.71 -15.29 27.07
N PHE A 275 -16.25 -14.35 26.31
CA PHE A 275 -15.78 -12.97 26.32
C PHE A 275 -15.99 -12.32 27.69
N CYS A 276 -15.05 -11.46 28.09
CA CYS A 276 -15.27 -10.56 29.21
C CYS A 276 -16.52 -9.71 28.95
N LEU A 277 -17.32 -9.48 30.00
CA LEU A 277 -18.55 -8.67 29.91
C LEU A 277 -18.25 -7.23 29.46
N SER A 278 -17.06 -6.74 29.81
CA SER A 278 -16.50 -5.50 29.30
C SER A 278 -14.97 -5.54 29.42
N THR A 279 -14.30 -4.77 28.59
CA THR A 279 -12.87 -4.49 28.71
C THR A 279 -12.61 -3.00 28.75
N SER A 280 -11.54 -2.60 29.45
CA SER A 280 -11.07 -1.20 29.46
C SER A 280 -9.55 -1.19 29.50
N TRP A 281 -8.94 -0.53 28.52
CA TRP A 281 -7.48 -0.33 28.51
C TRP A 281 -7.03 0.50 29.71
N ILE A 282 -5.83 0.20 30.23
CA ILE A 282 -5.19 0.99 31.29
C ILE A 282 -3.85 1.54 30.80
N SER A 283 -3.02 0.67 30.23
CA SER A 283 -1.67 0.99 29.76
C SER A 283 -1.23 0.01 28.67
N ASP A 284 -0.03 0.22 28.11
CA ASP A 284 0.60 -0.69 27.15
C ASP A 284 0.91 -2.10 27.71
N SER A 285 0.71 -2.28 29.02
CA SER A 285 0.99 -3.51 29.76
C SER A 285 -0.20 -4.01 30.59
N SER A 286 -1.35 -3.32 30.56
CA SER A 286 -2.51 -3.76 31.35
C SER A 286 -3.86 -3.30 30.80
N LEU A 287 -4.87 -4.14 31.00
CA LEU A 287 -6.27 -3.82 30.76
C LEU A 287 -7.16 -4.51 31.79
N ARG A 288 -8.34 -3.96 32.04
CA ARG A 288 -9.35 -4.60 32.89
C ARG A 288 -10.28 -5.45 32.03
N CYS A 289 -10.59 -6.63 32.53
CA CYS A 289 -11.62 -7.54 32.05
C CYS A 289 -12.66 -7.70 33.17
N LYS A 290 -13.92 -7.42 32.89
CA LYS A 290 -15.01 -7.85 33.76
C LYS A 290 -15.32 -9.30 33.45
N SER A 291 -14.97 -10.22 34.36
CA SER A 291 -15.01 -11.66 34.10
C SER A 291 -16.40 -12.09 33.62
N PRO A 292 -16.48 -13.02 32.64
CA PRO A 292 -17.74 -13.67 32.33
C PRO A 292 -18.20 -14.50 33.53
N LEU A 293 -19.49 -14.78 33.56
CA LEU A 293 -20.07 -15.74 34.51
C LEU A 293 -19.77 -17.15 34.00
N ASN A 294 -19.03 -17.95 34.76
CA ASN A 294 -18.62 -19.29 34.35
C ASN A 294 -18.25 -20.15 35.56
N VAL A 295 -17.89 -21.42 35.33
CA VAL A 295 -17.45 -22.38 36.35
C VAL A 295 -16.17 -23.08 35.92
N GLY A 296 -15.53 -23.77 36.87
CA GLY A 296 -14.39 -24.63 36.62
C GLY A 296 -13.04 -23.98 36.91
N GLN A 297 -11.99 -24.77 36.70
CA GLN A 297 -10.60 -24.42 36.99
C GLN A 297 -9.77 -24.41 35.70
N ASP A 298 -8.52 -23.95 35.79
CA ASP A 298 -7.51 -24.02 34.72
C ASP A 298 -7.95 -23.42 33.38
N LYS A 299 -8.71 -22.31 33.44
CA LYS A 299 -9.16 -21.58 32.26
C LYS A 299 -8.03 -20.71 31.71
N SER A 300 -7.77 -20.81 30.41
CA SER A 300 -6.83 -19.93 29.70
C SER A 300 -7.39 -18.52 29.54
N VAL A 301 -6.52 -17.52 29.53
CA VAL A 301 -6.89 -16.13 29.23
C VAL A 301 -6.38 -15.77 27.84
N TYR A 302 -7.23 -15.12 27.06
CA TYR A 302 -6.90 -14.67 25.72
C TYR A 302 -7.14 -13.18 25.59
N LEU A 303 -6.33 -12.56 24.74
CA LEU A 303 -6.44 -11.15 24.40
C LEU A 303 -6.24 -10.97 22.90
N SER A 304 -7.14 -10.23 22.27
CA SER A 304 -6.96 -9.72 20.92
C SER A 304 -6.97 -8.20 20.87
N ILE A 305 -6.03 -7.63 20.13
CA ILE A 305 -5.89 -6.19 19.91
C ILE A 305 -5.67 -5.98 18.41
N GLN A 306 -6.57 -5.22 17.76
CA GLN A 306 -6.48 -4.88 16.33
C GLN A 306 -6.19 -6.09 15.40
N GLY A 307 -6.90 -7.19 15.62
CA GLY A 307 -6.77 -8.41 14.81
C GLY A 307 -5.55 -9.29 15.15
N GLN A 308 -4.66 -8.84 16.04
CA GLN A 308 -3.60 -9.66 16.62
C GLN A 308 -4.13 -10.38 17.86
N TYR A 309 -3.61 -11.55 18.19
CA TYR A 309 -4.09 -12.34 19.33
C TYR A 309 -2.96 -13.04 20.08
N ASN A 310 -3.20 -13.30 21.35
CA ASN A 310 -2.33 -14.09 22.21
C ASN A 310 -3.16 -14.96 23.15
N VAL A 311 -2.59 -16.11 23.48
CA VAL A 311 -3.12 -17.05 24.45
C VAL A 311 -2.08 -17.22 25.54
N ALA A 312 -2.47 -16.93 26.77
CA ALA A 312 -1.66 -17.32 27.92
C ALA A 312 -2.26 -18.55 28.59
N ASN A 313 -1.37 -19.45 28.99
CA ASN A 313 -1.67 -20.53 29.93
C ASN A 313 -1.67 -20.02 31.38
N THR A 314 -2.18 -18.80 31.59
CA THR A 314 -2.42 -18.25 32.93
C THR A 314 -3.67 -18.93 33.46
N TYR A 315 -3.50 -19.96 34.28
CA TYR A 315 -4.60 -20.73 34.86
C TYR A 315 -5.50 -19.81 35.72
N PHE A 316 -6.67 -19.46 35.18
CA PHE A 316 -7.73 -18.73 35.85
C PHE A 316 -8.81 -19.70 36.34
N THR A 317 -9.35 -19.48 37.53
CA THR A 317 -10.37 -20.35 38.11
C THR A 317 -11.63 -19.58 38.51
N TYR A 318 -12.74 -20.28 38.64
CA TYR A 318 -13.92 -19.79 39.32
C TYR A 318 -14.02 -20.40 40.72
N ASP A 319 -14.82 -19.78 41.58
CA ASP A 319 -15.07 -20.31 42.92
C ASP A 319 -15.62 -21.73 42.85
N LEU A 320 -15.08 -22.60 43.70
CA LEU A 320 -15.49 -24.01 43.75
C LEU A 320 -16.93 -24.15 44.20
N GLN A 321 -17.61 -25.08 43.55
CA GLN A 321 -18.95 -25.55 43.86
C GLN A 321 -18.94 -26.44 45.10
N TYR A 322 -19.87 -26.21 46.02
CA TYR A 322 -20.11 -27.12 47.14
C TYR A 322 -21.58 -27.15 47.54
N LEU A 323 -22.00 -28.32 48.01
CA LEU A 323 -23.36 -28.57 48.49
C LEU A 323 -23.48 -28.10 49.94
N THR A 324 -24.58 -27.43 50.26
CA THR A 324 -24.89 -26.97 51.61
C THR A 324 -25.99 -27.81 52.25
N SER A 325 -27.03 -28.20 51.49
CA SER A 325 -28.11 -29.03 52.00
C SER A 325 -28.85 -29.79 50.90
N LEU A 326 -29.67 -30.76 51.33
CA LEU A 326 -30.58 -31.52 50.48
C LEU A 326 -32.02 -31.30 50.98
N ASN A 327 -32.94 -31.03 50.06
CA ASN A 327 -34.36 -30.87 50.39
C ASN A 327 -35.27 -31.64 49.41
N PRO A 328 -35.98 -32.69 49.86
CA PRO A 328 -35.91 -33.29 51.20
C PRO A 328 -34.57 -34.01 51.44
N ALA A 329 -34.16 -34.15 52.71
CA ALA A 329 -32.93 -34.86 53.09
C ALA A 329 -33.00 -36.40 52.90
N ARG A 330 -34.17 -36.91 52.49
CA ARG A 330 -34.47 -38.33 52.26
C ARG A 330 -35.33 -38.45 51.01
N ALA A 331 -35.12 -39.50 50.23
CA ALA A 331 -35.93 -39.82 49.05
C ALA A 331 -36.42 -41.28 49.09
N PRO A 332 -37.44 -41.63 48.30
CA PRO A 332 -37.89 -43.01 48.13
C PRO A 332 -36.79 -43.91 47.55
N THR A 333 -36.84 -45.21 47.84
CA THR A 333 -35.88 -46.21 47.32
C THR A 333 -36.10 -46.56 45.85
N THR A 334 -37.15 -46.02 45.24
CA THR A 334 -37.49 -46.18 43.83
C THR A 334 -37.37 -44.83 43.12
N ALA A 335 -36.65 -44.80 42.02
CA ALA A 335 -36.49 -43.64 41.17
C ALA A 335 -37.86 -43.16 40.67
N SER A 336 -38.23 -41.96 41.09
CA SER A 336 -39.47 -41.31 40.69
C SER A 336 -39.28 -39.81 40.67
N THR A 337 -39.86 -39.14 39.68
CA THR A 337 -39.89 -37.67 39.60
C THR A 337 -40.60 -37.04 40.81
N ALA A 338 -41.57 -37.73 41.41
CA ALA A 338 -42.23 -37.31 42.65
C ALA A 338 -41.30 -37.40 43.88
N GLY A 339 -40.23 -38.21 43.81
CA GLY A 339 -39.20 -38.35 44.84
C GLY A 339 -37.95 -37.50 44.58
N SER A 340 -38.05 -36.46 43.75
CA SER A 340 -36.91 -35.60 43.43
C SER A 340 -36.39 -34.83 44.64
N ILE A 341 -35.07 -34.69 44.71
CA ILE A 341 -34.36 -33.93 45.74
C ILE A 341 -33.83 -32.64 45.12
N THR A 342 -34.07 -31.52 45.79
CA THR A 342 -33.38 -30.26 45.51
C THR A 342 -32.05 -30.24 46.24
N LEU A 343 -30.96 -30.24 45.48
CA LEU A 343 -29.62 -30.01 45.96
C LEU A 343 -29.42 -28.50 46.09
N GLN A 344 -29.20 -28.02 47.32
CA GLN A 344 -28.87 -26.63 47.58
C GLN A 344 -27.36 -26.48 47.79
N GLY A 345 -26.79 -25.40 47.29
CA GLY A 345 -25.38 -25.10 47.44
C GLY A 345 -25.04 -23.73 46.91
N VAL A 346 -23.77 -23.55 46.56
CA VAL A 346 -23.26 -22.31 45.97
C VAL A 346 -22.36 -22.61 44.78
N ASN A 347 -22.19 -21.62 43.91
CA ASN A 347 -21.31 -21.65 42.74
C ASN A 347 -21.62 -22.75 41.72
N PHE A 348 -22.89 -23.14 41.55
CA PHE A 348 -23.29 -24.10 40.51
C PHE A 348 -23.24 -23.51 39.09
N GLY A 349 -23.03 -22.20 39.00
CA GLY A 349 -22.86 -21.48 37.75
C GLY A 349 -24.15 -20.83 37.24
N PRO A 350 -24.03 -19.90 36.28
CA PRO A 350 -25.14 -19.09 35.76
C PRO A 350 -26.02 -19.84 34.76
N THR A 351 -25.55 -20.97 34.24
CA THR A 351 -26.20 -21.77 33.20
C THR A 351 -26.03 -23.25 33.51
N ASP A 352 -26.86 -24.09 32.90
CA ASP A 352 -26.73 -25.55 33.01
C ASP A 352 -25.38 -25.99 32.44
N SER A 353 -24.41 -26.18 33.33
CA SER A 353 -23.04 -26.55 33.02
C SER A 353 -22.86 -28.07 32.83
N SER A 354 -23.95 -28.81 32.60
CA SER A 354 -23.99 -30.27 32.50
C SER A 354 -23.43 -30.97 33.76
N ALA A 355 -23.68 -30.37 34.94
CA ALA A 355 -23.24 -30.90 36.23
C ALA A 355 -23.62 -32.39 36.35
N SER A 356 -22.70 -33.28 36.69
CA SER A 356 -23.01 -34.71 36.88
C SER A 356 -23.33 -34.98 38.34
N ILE A 357 -24.60 -35.12 38.70
CA ILE A 357 -25.00 -35.48 40.06
C ILE A 357 -24.86 -36.99 40.27
N ARG A 358 -24.26 -37.38 41.41
CA ARG A 358 -24.16 -38.77 41.85
C ARG A 358 -24.65 -38.93 43.28
N PHE A 359 -25.35 -40.04 43.52
CA PHE A 359 -25.73 -40.53 44.84
C PHE A 359 -24.82 -41.73 45.15
N GLY A 360 -23.82 -41.50 46.01
CA GLY A 360 -22.70 -42.43 46.15
C GLY A 360 -21.93 -42.55 44.83
N ASN A 361 -21.84 -43.77 44.28
CA ASN A 361 -21.17 -44.04 43.00
C ASN A 361 -22.10 -43.97 41.78
N THR A 362 -23.42 -43.93 41.99
CA THR A 362 -24.43 -44.04 40.93
C THR A 362 -24.87 -42.65 40.48
N LYS A 363 -24.99 -42.43 39.16
CA LYS A 363 -25.49 -41.15 38.61
C LYS A 363 -26.98 -40.98 38.92
N ALA A 364 -27.41 -39.73 39.09
CA ALA A 364 -28.82 -39.39 39.15
C ALA A 364 -29.54 -39.85 37.86
N VAL A 365 -30.78 -40.32 37.99
CA VAL A 365 -31.60 -40.78 36.85
C VAL A 365 -32.00 -39.60 35.98
N GLN A 366 -32.31 -38.50 36.63
CA GLN A 366 -32.61 -37.22 36.00
C GLN A 366 -32.00 -36.12 36.84
N GLN A 367 -31.60 -35.05 36.17
CA GLN A 367 -31.14 -33.83 36.81
C GLN A 367 -31.63 -32.64 36.00
N ARG A 368 -31.84 -31.52 36.68
CA ARG A 368 -32.23 -30.25 36.09
C ARG A 368 -31.60 -29.13 36.88
N TRP A 369 -30.70 -28.38 36.26
CA TRP A 369 -30.20 -27.14 36.82
C TRP A 369 -31.37 -26.15 36.97
N THR A 370 -31.47 -25.51 38.14
CA THR A 370 -32.54 -24.52 38.42
C THR A 370 -31.99 -23.13 38.70
N SER A 371 -30.86 -23.02 39.38
CA SER A 371 -30.16 -21.76 39.63
C SER A 371 -28.69 -22.00 39.97
N ASP A 372 -27.95 -20.91 40.19
CA ASP A 372 -26.56 -20.91 40.68
C ASP A 372 -26.35 -21.57 42.06
N SER A 373 -27.44 -21.89 42.73
CA SER A 373 -27.50 -22.40 44.10
C SER A 373 -28.41 -23.62 44.24
N GLN A 374 -29.08 -24.04 43.16
CA GLN A 374 -30.02 -25.16 43.19
C GLN A 374 -29.94 -26.03 41.94
N VAL A 375 -29.93 -27.35 42.17
CA VAL A 375 -30.13 -28.36 41.12
C VAL A 375 -31.14 -29.38 41.62
N LEU A 376 -32.14 -29.71 40.80
CA LEU A 376 -33.08 -30.78 41.08
C LEU A 376 -32.52 -32.10 40.55
N ALA A 377 -32.59 -33.18 41.32
CA ALA A 377 -32.19 -34.50 40.87
C ALA A 377 -33.16 -35.60 41.31
N VAL A 378 -33.31 -36.63 40.49
CA VAL A 378 -34.02 -37.88 40.82
C VAL A 378 -32.96 -38.91 41.21
N PRO A 379 -32.96 -39.37 42.47
CA PRO A 379 -32.07 -40.45 42.91
C PRO A 379 -32.32 -41.74 42.12
N PRO A 380 -31.28 -42.56 41.87
CA PRO A 380 -31.43 -43.90 41.33
C PRO A 380 -32.15 -44.84 42.30
N ASP A 381 -32.65 -45.97 41.80
CA ASP A 381 -33.16 -47.05 42.64
C ASP A 381 -32.08 -47.52 43.63
N GLY A 382 -32.48 -47.80 44.86
CA GLY A 382 -31.59 -48.21 45.98
C GLY A 382 -31.78 -47.35 47.21
#